data_AF-A0A7X1BU21-F1
#
_entry.id   AF-A0A7X1BU21-F1
#
_cell.length_a   1.000
_cell.length_b   1.000
_cell.length_c   1.000
_cell.angle_alpha   90.00
_cell.angle_beta   90.00
_cell.angle_gamma   90.00
#
_symmetry.space_group_name_H-M   'P 1'
#
loop_
_entity.id
_entity.type
_entity.pdbx_description
1 polymer ?
#
loop_
_entity_poly.entity_id
_entity_poly.type
_entity_poly.pdbx_seq_one_letter_code
_entity_poly.pdbx_strand_id
1 'polypeptide(L)'
;SRRNDATLMLDEIREVDGREAGNIAYMLANGQGKARARTDGSVRETNRWNLLFLSTGELSLVEHAASAGERTYAGVEVRMIQIPSDSGKYGVFEELHGFSSGKTLAEHLEQHVAHYHGAPFRDWLHCLTADLPELTSQAKALLKEYTRRLTPENAGNQVGRAVTRFALVAMAGELATKAGITGWPEGEAF
;
A
#
# COMPACT_ATOMS: atom_id res chain seq x y z
N SER A 1 -6.10 -10.00 16.25
CA SER A 1 -4.86 -9.85 15.48
C SER A 1 -4.42 -8.39 15.55
N ARG A 2 -3.21 -8.11 16.05
CA ARG A 2 -2.62 -6.76 16.18
C ARG A 2 -1.62 -6.52 15.04
N ARG A 3 -2.06 -6.59 13.78
CA ARG A 3 -1.19 -6.25 12.63
C ARG A 3 -1.17 -4.74 12.45
N ASN A 4 -0.03 -4.14 12.73
CA ASN A 4 0.27 -2.73 12.48
C ASN A 4 1.66 -2.63 11.85
N ASP A 5 1.88 -1.55 11.11
CA ASP A 5 3.19 -1.06 10.69
C ASP A 5 3.99 -1.99 9.74
N ALA A 6 3.40 -3.11 9.33
CA ALA A 6 3.85 -3.97 8.24
C ALA A 6 2.77 -4.03 7.14
N THR A 7 3.20 -4.09 5.88
CA THR A 7 2.30 -4.15 4.73
C THR A 7 1.43 -5.40 4.76
N LEU A 8 0.13 -5.24 4.53
CA LEU A 8 -0.82 -6.35 4.40
C LEU A 8 -1.06 -6.67 2.93
N MET A 9 -0.66 -7.87 2.50
CA MET A 9 -0.99 -8.39 1.18
C MET A 9 -2.32 -9.13 1.24
N LEU A 10 -3.24 -8.81 0.32
CA LEU A 10 -4.58 -9.40 0.21
C LEU A 10 -4.77 -9.94 -1.21
N ASP A 11 -4.69 -11.26 -1.37
CA ASP A 11 -4.91 -11.89 -2.67
C ASP A 11 -6.40 -12.20 -2.89
N GLU A 12 -6.83 -12.11 -4.14
CA GLU A 12 -8.18 -12.48 -4.63
C GLU A 12 -9.34 -11.92 -3.78
N ILE A 13 -9.31 -10.62 -3.52
CA ILE A 13 -10.29 -9.99 -2.61
C ILE A 13 -11.74 -10.05 -3.12
N ARG A 14 -11.96 -10.46 -4.37
CA ARG A 14 -13.29 -10.75 -4.94
C ARG A 14 -14.03 -11.90 -4.25
N GLU A 15 -13.34 -12.74 -3.47
CA GLU A 15 -13.97 -13.82 -2.71
C GLU A 15 -14.93 -13.31 -1.61
N VAL A 16 -14.82 -12.02 -1.24
CA VAL A 16 -15.77 -11.41 -0.30
C VAL A 16 -17.13 -11.19 -0.96
N ASP A 17 -18.20 -11.23 -0.18
CA ASP A 17 -19.53 -10.82 -0.65
C ASP A 17 -19.46 -9.37 -1.15
N GLY A 18 -19.90 -9.13 -2.39
CA GLY A 18 -19.92 -7.78 -2.98
C GLY A 18 -20.72 -6.78 -2.12
N ARG A 19 -21.74 -7.24 -1.39
CA ARG A 19 -22.49 -6.41 -0.45
C ARG A 19 -21.66 -5.94 0.74
N GLU A 20 -20.64 -6.69 1.10
CA GLU A 20 -19.70 -6.32 2.16
C GLU A 20 -18.44 -5.62 1.66
N ALA A 21 -18.08 -5.79 0.38
CA ALA A 21 -16.85 -5.29 -0.23
C ALA A 21 -16.61 -3.79 0.02
N GLY A 22 -17.63 -2.94 -0.20
CA GLY A 22 -17.51 -1.51 0.02
C GLY A 22 -17.26 -1.14 1.50
N ASN A 23 -17.93 -1.85 2.42
CA ASN A 23 -17.72 -1.67 3.85
C ASN A 23 -16.33 -2.13 4.29
N ILE A 24 -15.84 -3.25 3.72
CA ILE A 24 -14.49 -3.77 3.98
C ILE A 24 -13.44 -2.76 3.51
N ALA A 25 -13.57 -2.24 2.28
CA ALA A 25 -12.68 -1.20 1.75
C ALA A 25 -12.63 0.03 2.67
N TYR A 26 -13.80 0.48 3.13
CA TYR A 26 -13.93 1.64 4.00
C TYR A 26 -13.26 1.42 5.36
N MET A 27 -13.49 0.27 6.00
CA MET A 27 -12.85 -0.07 7.28
C MET A 27 -11.34 -0.18 7.15
N LEU A 28 -10.85 -0.91 6.13
CA LEU A 28 -9.41 -1.10 5.89
C LEU A 28 -8.71 0.24 5.75
N ALA A 29 -9.25 1.14 4.92
CA ALA A 29 -8.67 2.45 4.68
C ALA A 29 -8.75 3.40 5.88
N ASN A 30 -9.73 3.24 6.78
CA ASN A 30 -9.89 4.12 7.94
C ASN A 30 -9.21 3.61 9.21
N GLY A 31 -8.62 2.42 9.19
CA GLY A 31 -7.90 1.92 10.36
C GLY A 31 -8.80 1.45 11.50
N GLN A 32 -10.08 1.12 11.23
CA GLN A 32 -11.05 0.82 12.29
C GLN A 32 -12.08 -0.22 11.85
N GLY A 33 -12.35 -1.20 12.73
CA GLY A 33 -13.36 -2.24 12.51
C GLY A 33 -14.79 -1.80 12.85
N LYS A 34 -15.76 -2.70 12.61
CA LYS A 34 -17.17 -2.46 13.02
C LYS A 34 -17.27 -2.37 14.55
N ALA A 35 -17.83 -1.28 15.06
CA ALA A 35 -18.17 -1.17 16.48
C ALA A 35 -19.24 -2.21 16.85
N ARG A 36 -19.14 -2.80 18.03
CA ARG A 36 -20.12 -3.76 18.56
C ARG A 36 -20.50 -3.32 19.98
N ALA A 37 -21.79 -3.33 20.30
CA ALA A 37 -22.23 -3.18 21.68
C ALA A 37 -21.93 -4.46 22.48
N ARG A 38 -21.64 -4.31 23.76
CA ARG A 38 -21.65 -5.40 24.73
C ARG A 38 -23.10 -5.72 25.11
N THR A 39 -23.32 -6.88 25.71
CA THR A 39 -24.64 -7.34 26.19
C THR A 39 -25.27 -6.40 27.23
N ASP A 40 -24.45 -5.57 27.91
CA ASP A 40 -24.86 -4.55 28.87
C ASP A 40 -25.12 -3.17 28.23
N GLY A 41 -25.09 -3.06 26.90
CA GLY A 41 -25.30 -1.81 26.17
C GLY A 41 -24.08 -0.89 26.11
N SER A 42 -22.97 -1.21 26.78
CA SER A 42 -21.73 -0.44 26.66
C SER A 42 -21.02 -0.71 25.33
N VAL A 43 -20.32 0.28 24.78
CA VAL A 43 -19.59 0.13 23.51
C VAL A 43 -18.33 -0.71 23.75
N ARG A 44 -18.16 -1.81 23.00
CA ARG A 44 -16.92 -2.60 23.04
C ARG A 44 -15.80 -1.82 22.36
N GLU A 45 -14.58 -1.92 22.89
CA GLU A 45 -13.39 -1.41 22.21
C GLU A 45 -13.33 -1.94 20.78
N THR A 46 -13.25 -1.00 19.84
CA THR A 46 -13.22 -1.30 18.41
C THR A 46 -11.78 -1.57 18.02
N ASN A 47 -11.54 -2.65 17.26
CA ASN A 47 -10.22 -2.93 16.72
C ASN A 47 -9.76 -1.74 15.86
N ARG A 48 -8.52 -1.29 16.08
CA ARG A 48 -7.86 -0.24 15.29
C ARG A 48 -6.58 -0.78 14.68
N TRP A 49 -6.22 -0.25 13.53
CA TRP A 49 -4.98 -0.57 12.84
C TRP A 49 -4.39 0.64 12.11
N ASN A 50 -3.08 0.57 11.87
CA ASN A 50 -2.31 1.46 11.04
C ASN A 50 -1.48 0.60 10.08
N LEU A 51 -1.88 0.53 8.81
CA LEU A 51 -1.20 -0.29 7.82
C LEU A 51 -1.37 0.27 6.42
N LEU A 52 -0.37 0.02 5.58
CA LEU A 52 -0.53 0.00 4.14
C LEU A 52 -0.99 -1.41 3.74
N PHE A 53 -1.91 -1.50 2.79
CA PHE A 53 -2.31 -2.77 2.20
C PHE A 53 -2.20 -2.70 0.69
N LEU A 54 -1.88 -3.84 0.10
CA LEU A 54 -1.91 -4.08 -1.33
C LEU A 54 -2.88 -5.23 -1.58
N SER A 55 -3.71 -5.10 -2.61
CA SER A 55 -4.63 -6.15 -3.01
C SER A 55 -4.56 -6.39 -4.51
N THR A 56 -4.68 -7.65 -4.89
CA THR A 56 -4.73 -8.13 -6.28
C THR A 56 -6.13 -8.64 -6.59
N GLY A 57 -6.57 -8.45 -7.84
CA GLY A 57 -7.86 -8.92 -8.32
C GLY A 57 -8.22 -8.35 -9.69
N GLU A 58 -9.13 -9.02 -10.37
CA GLU A 58 -9.69 -8.57 -11.66
C GLU A 58 -10.64 -7.38 -11.51
N LEU A 59 -11.31 -7.28 -10.35
CA LEU A 59 -12.22 -6.20 -9.99
C LEU A 59 -11.72 -5.54 -8.71
N SER A 60 -11.76 -4.21 -8.66
CA SER A 60 -11.59 -3.49 -7.41
C SER A 60 -12.73 -3.80 -6.44
N LEU A 61 -12.52 -3.60 -5.13
CA LEU A 61 -13.59 -3.71 -4.13
C LEU A 61 -14.78 -2.77 -4.41
N VAL A 62 -14.51 -1.63 -5.04
CA VAL A 62 -15.53 -0.65 -5.43
C VAL A 62 -16.38 -1.20 -6.58
N GLU A 63 -15.75 -1.75 -7.62
CA GLU A 63 -16.44 -2.37 -8.75
C GLU A 63 -17.20 -3.63 -8.31
N HIS A 64 -16.61 -4.43 -7.43
CA HIS A 64 -17.25 -5.61 -6.86
C HIS A 64 -18.52 -5.23 -6.08
N ALA A 65 -18.45 -4.19 -5.24
CA ALA A 65 -19.62 -3.65 -4.55
C ALA A 65 -20.70 -3.13 -5.50
N ALA A 66 -20.29 -2.38 -6.53
CA ALA A 66 -21.21 -1.87 -7.54
C ALA A 66 -21.94 -3.00 -8.29
N SER A 67 -21.23 -4.09 -8.63
CA SER A 67 -21.82 -5.26 -9.29
C SER A 67 -22.89 -5.96 -8.43
N ALA A 68 -22.79 -5.85 -7.11
CA ALA A 68 -23.78 -6.37 -6.16
C ALA A 68 -24.97 -5.42 -5.90
N GLY A 69 -25.01 -4.26 -6.57
CA GLY A 69 -26.06 -3.25 -6.42
C GLY A 69 -25.88 -2.33 -5.22
N GLU A 70 -24.73 -2.37 -4.55
CA GLU A 70 -24.42 -1.45 -3.45
C GLU A 70 -24.01 -0.07 -3.97
N ARG A 71 -24.44 0.98 -3.27
CA ARG A 71 -23.95 2.33 -3.53
C ARG A 71 -22.54 2.48 -2.99
N THR A 72 -21.59 2.72 -3.87
CA THR A 72 -20.23 3.09 -3.47
C THR A 72 -20.22 4.55 -3.01
N TYR A 73 -19.71 4.80 -1.80
CA TYR A 73 -19.62 6.16 -1.28
C TYR A 73 -18.52 6.93 -2.00
N ALA A 74 -18.86 8.13 -2.50
CA ALA A 74 -17.89 9.08 -3.05
C ALA A 74 -16.74 9.29 -2.05
N GLY A 75 -15.54 8.83 -2.41
CA GLY A 75 -14.34 8.92 -1.58
C GLY A 75 -13.71 7.59 -1.15
N VAL A 76 -14.31 6.43 -1.43
CA VAL A 76 -13.61 5.14 -1.27
C VAL A 76 -12.53 4.96 -2.35
N GLU A 77 -12.80 5.38 -3.58
CA GLU A 77 -11.88 5.28 -4.72
C GLU A 77 -10.53 5.99 -4.48
N VAL A 78 -10.53 7.12 -3.77
CA VAL A 78 -9.29 7.85 -3.45
C VAL A 78 -8.51 7.25 -2.27
N ARG A 79 -9.14 6.30 -1.58
CA ARG A 79 -8.57 5.59 -0.44
C ARG A 79 -7.94 4.27 -0.85
N MET A 80 -8.42 3.68 -1.95
CA MET A 80 -7.85 2.49 -2.58
C MET A 80 -7.48 2.82 -4.03
N ILE A 81 -6.23 3.26 -4.21
CA ILE A 81 -5.69 3.60 -5.52
C ILE A 81 -5.60 2.32 -6.35
N GLN A 82 -6.20 2.32 -7.53
CA GLN A 82 -6.07 1.24 -8.48
C GLN A 82 -4.79 1.45 -9.31
N ILE A 83 -3.98 0.40 -9.42
CA ILE A 83 -2.78 0.39 -10.26
C ILE A 83 -3.01 -0.70 -11.31
N PRO A 84 -3.26 -0.33 -12.58
CA PRO A 84 -3.39 -1.30 -13.66
C PRO A 84 -2.11 -2.15 -13.76
N SER A 85 -2.26 -3.47 -13.86
CA SER A 85 -1.12 -4.39 -13.96
C SER A 85 -0.56 -4.52 -15.38
N ASP A 86 -1.20 -3.87 -16.36
CA ASP A 86 -0.87 -3.88 -17.78
C ASP A 86 -0.31 -2.54 -18.28
N SER A 87 -0.03 -1.59 -17.38
CA SER A 87 0.45 -0.26 -17.76
C SER A 87 1.94 -0.21 -18.11
N GLY A 88 2.73 -1.19 -17.70
CA GLY A 88 4.16 -1.23 -17.96
C GLY A 88 4.54 -1.91 -19.26
N LYS A 89 5.79 -1.69 -19.71
CA LYS A 89 6.29 -2.17 -21.00
C LYS A 89 6.15 -3.68 -21.23
N TYR A 90 6.24 -4.47 -20.16
CA TYR A 90 6.16 -5.94 -20.21
C TYR A 90 5.10 -6.49 -19.23
N GLY A 91 3.94 -5.82 -19.16
CA GLY A 91 2.91 -6.07 -18.15
C GLY A 91 3.14 -5.16 -16.95
N VAL A 92 3.33 -5.72 -15.76
CA VAL A 92 3.57 -4.91 -14.54
C VAL A 92 5.02 -4.37 -14.46
N PHE A 93 5.90 -4.82 -15.36
CA PHE A 93 7.33 -4.49 -15.34
C PHE A 93 7.70 -3.51 -16.46
N GLU A 94 8.54 -2.53 -16.12
CA GLU A 94 9.19 -1.67 -17.11
C GLU A 94 10.46 -2.29 -17.69
N GLU A 95 11.18 -3.05 -16.86
CA GLU A 95 12.46 -3.66 -17.20
C GLU A 95 12.50 -5.13 -16.84
N LEU A 96 13.16 -5.92 -17.72
CA LEU A 96 13.23 -7.37 -17.58
C LEU A 96 14.49 -7.84 -16.88
N HIS A 97 15.45 -6.96 -16.55
CA HIS A 97 16.69 -7.30 -15.85
C HIS A 97 17.41 -8.57 -16.39
N GLY A 98 17.43 -8.74 -17.71
CA GLY A 98 18.05 -9.88 -18.39
C GLY A 98 17.16 -11.11 -18.60
N PHE A 99 15.92 -11.11 -18.12
CA PHE A 99 14.93 -12.15 -18.41
C PHE A 99 14.31 -11.98 -19.81
N SER A 100 13.82 -13.08 -20.37
CA SER A 100 13.26 -13.11 -21.74
C SER A 100 11.84 -12.55 -21.85
N SER A 101 11.09 -12.48 -20.75
CA SER A 101 9.72 -11.95 -20.72
C SER A 101 9.30 -11.61 -19.30
N GLY A 102 8.23 -10.80 -19.16
CA GLY A 102 7.64 -10.48 -17.86
C GLY A 102 7.15 -11.72 -17.10
N LYS A 103 6.65 -12.73 -17.83
CA LYS A 103 6.28 -14.04 -17.27
C LYS A 103 7.48 -14.73 -16.63
N THR A 104 8.61 -14.80 -17.34
CA THR A 104 9.82 -15.47 -16.85
C THR A 104 10.39 -14.76 -15.62
N LEU A 105 10.34 -13.42 -15.60
CA LEU A 105 10.72 -12.63 -14.41
C LEU A 105 9.78 -12.90 -13.23
N ALA A 106 8.46 -12.89 -13.44
CA ALA A 106 7.49 -13.17 -12.39
C ALA A 106 7.66 -14.58 -11.78
N GLU A 107 7.78 -15.61 -12.62
CA GLU A 107 8.01 -17.00 -12.19
C GLU A 107 9.32 -17.12 -11.40
N HIS A 108 10.38 -16.42 -11.83
CA HIS A 108 11.65 -16.39 -11.11
C HIS A 108 11.49 -15.76 -9.72
N LEU A 109 10.82 -14.61 -9.62
CA LEU A 109 10.57 -13.93 -8.36
C LEU A 109 9.72 -14.79 -7.40
N GLU A 110 8.66 -15.41 -7.91
CA GLU A 110 7.78 -16.29 -7.14
C GLU A 110 8.55 -17.45 -6.49
N GLN A 111 9.39 -18.15 -7.27
CA GLN A 111 10.20 -19.26 -6.78
C GLN A 111 11.19 -18.80 -5.70
N HIS A 112 11.85 -17.66 -5.89
CA HIS A 112 12.90 -17.21 -4.98
C HIS A 112 12.35 -16.57 -3.71
N VAL A 113 11.21 -15.87 -3.77
CA VAL A 113 10.57 -15.29 -2.58
C VAL A 113 10.18 -16.35 -1.56
N ALA A 114 9.81 -17.57 -1.99
CA ALA A 114 9.53 -18.68 -1.09
C ALA A 114 10.74 -19.07 -0.23
N HIS A 115 11.96 -18.91 -0.75
CA HIS A 115 13.21 -19.25 -0.07
C HIS A 115 13.90 -18.06 0.59
N TYR A 116 13.73 -16.86 0.02
CA TYR A 116 14.43 -15.64 0.41
C TYR A 116 13.42 -14.51 0.62
N HIS A 117 13.00 -14.30 1.87
CA HIS A 117 12.05 -13.25 2.24
C HIS A 117 12.35 -12.64 3.60
N GLY A 118 11.82 -11.44 3.84
CA GLY A 118 11.81 -10.78 5.15
C GLY A 118 13.12 -10.11 5.58
N ALA A 119 14.26 -10.42 4.96
CA ALA A 119 15.57 -9.84 5.32
C ALA A 119 15.58 -8.29 5.21
N PRO A 120 15.14 -7.65 4.10
CA PRO A 120 15.18 -6.19 3.99
C PRO A 120 14.39 -5.47 5.09
N PHE A 121 13.28 -6.04 5.54
CA PHE A 121 12.47 -5.45 6.61
C PHE A 121 13.19 -5.47 7.96
N ARG A 122 14.00 -6.49 8.24
CA ARG A 122 14.79 -6.57 9.48
C ARG A 122 15.90 -5.52 9.47
N ASP A 123 16.60 -5.36 8.36
CA ASP A 123 17.64 -4.35 8.20
C ASP A 123 17.06 -2.94 8.30
N TRP A 124 15.88 -2.73 7.72
CA TRP A 124 15.13 -1.49 7.88
C TRP A 124 14.79 -1.18 9.34
N LEU A 125 14.36 -2.19 10.13
CA LEU A 125 14.11 -1.99 11.56
C LEU A 125 15.38 -1.63 12.33
N HIS A 126 16.53 -2.22 11.99
CA HIS A 126 17.81 -1.84 12.59
C HIS A 126 18.17 -0.39 12.26
N CYS A 127 18.03 0.02 11.01
CA CYS A 127 18.23 1.41 10.59
C CYS A 127 17.29 2.38 11.34
N LEU A 128 15.99 2.06 11.36
CA LEU A 128 14.95 2.86 11.99
C LEU A 128 15.16 3.05 13.50
N THR A 129 15.66 2.01 14.18
CA THR A 129 15.82 2.03 15.64
C THR A 129 17.18 2.52 16.11
N ALA A 130 18.17 2.64 15.21
CA ALA A 130 19.49 3.17 15.55
C ALA A 130 19.44 4.66 15.94
N ASP A 131 18.68 5.47 15.20
CA ASP A 131 18.41 6.88 15.53
C ASP A 131 17.01 7.29 15.01
N LEU A 132 15.99 6.87 15.76
CA LEU A 132 14.60 7.11 15.40
C LEU A 132 14.25 8.61 15.26
N PRO A 133 14.68 9.52 16.18
CA PRO A 133 14.40 10.95 16.04
C PRO A 133 14.95 11.53 14.74
N GLU A 134 16.19 11.23 14.39
CA GLU A 134 16.83 11.78 13.19
C GLU A 134 16.18 11.21 11.92
N LEU A 135 16.01 9.89 11.83
CA LEU A 135 15.37 9.29 10.66
C LEU A 135 13.93 9.78 10.50
N THR A 136 13.20 9.99 11.60
CA THR A 136 11.85 10.58 11.56
C THR A 136 11.86 12.01 11.03
N SER A 137 12.88 12.81 11.38
CA SER A 137 13.05 14.17 10.87
C SER A 137 13.28 14.16 9.35
N GLN A 138 14.20 13.31 8.88
CA GLN A 138 14.50 13.14 7.45
C GLN A 138 13.27 12.64 6.67
N ALA A 139 12.58 11.63 7.19
CA ALA A 139 11.36 11.08 6.59
C ALA A 139 10.27 12.16 6.42
N LYS A 140 10.06 13.01 7.44
CA LYS A 140 9.09 14.11 7.36
C LYS A 140 9.49 15.15 6.31
N ALA A 141 10.77 15.48 6.21
CA ALA A 141 11.28 16.43 5.22
C ALA A 141 11.09 15.89 3.78
N LEU A 142 11.50 14.65 3.52
CA LEU A 142 11.36 13.99 2.21
C LEU A 142 9.89 13.81 1.84
N LEU A 143 9.04 13.35 2.76
CA LEU A 143 7.61 13.20 2.50
C LEU A 143 6.96 14.52 2.08
N LYS A 144 7.31 15.63 2.75
CA LYS A 144 6.83 16.97 2.40
C LYS A 144 7.31 17.39 1.01
N GLU A 145 8.57 17.15 0.70
CA GLU A 145 9.14 17.46 -0.61
C GLU A 145 8.47 16.65 -1.72
N TYR A 146 8.37 15.34 -1.57
CA TYR A 146 7.84 14.45 -2.60
C TYR A 146 6.35 14.66 -2.80
N THR A 147 5.59 14.91 -1.73
CA THR A 147 4.18 15.32 -1.86
C THR A 147 4.06 16.59 -2.70
N ARG A 148 4.91 17.59 -2.49
CA ARG A 148 4.91 18.83 -3.29
C ARG A 148 5.27 18.57 -4.75
N ARG A 149 6.30 17.75 -5.01
CA ARG A 149 6.77 17.46 -6.38
C ARG A 149 5.79 16.61 -7.19
N LEU A 150 5.12 15.67 -6.54
CA LEU A 150 4.16 14.75 -7.17
C LEU A 150 2.75 15.36 -7.31
N THR A 151 2.46 16.49 -6.65
CA THR A 151 1.14 17.14 -6.76
C THR A 151 1.04 17.90 -8.10
N PRO A 152 0.10 17.53 -9.00
CA PRO A 152 -0.11 18.27 -10.24
C PRO A 152 -0.61 19.70 -9.99
N GLU A 153 -0.35 20.60 -10.93
CA GLU A 153 -0.95 21.93 -10.92
C GLU A 153 -2.48 21.81 -11.01
N ASN A 154 -3.21 22.57 -10.17
CA ASN A 154 -4.69 22.53 -10.06
C ASN A 154 -5.29 21.20 -9.55
N ALA A 155 -4.51 20.42 -8.81
CA ALA A 155 -4.99 19.19 -8.17
C ALA A 155 -6.18 19.45 -7.21
N GLY A 156 -7.30 18.75 -7.42
CA GLY A 156 -8.42 18.75 -6.48
C GLY A 156 -8.08 18.05 -5.16
N ASN A 157 -8.86 18.30 -4.10
CA ASN A 157 -8.62 17.77 -2.74
C ASN A 157 -8.44 16.24 -2.65
N GLN A 158 -8.99 15.49 -3.60
CA GLN A 158 -8.87 14.04 -3.68
C GLN A 158 -7.49 13.55 -4.16
N VAL A 159 -6.85 14.32 -5.03
CA VAL A 159 -5.52 14.00 -5.59
C VAL A 159 -4.46 14.00 -4.49
N GLY A 160 -4.56 14.90 -3.52
CA GLY A 160 -3.62 14.97 -2.40
C GLY A 160 -3.50 13.66 -1.60
N ARG A 161 -4.60 12.90 -1.44
CA ARG A 161 -4.58 11.61 -0.75
C ARG A 161 -3.87 10.51 -1.54
N ALA A 162 -3.98 10.53 -2.87
CA ALA A 162 -3.25 9.61 -3.72
C ALA A 162 -1.76 9.96 -3.72
N VAL A 163 -1.45 11.23 -3.95
CA VAL A 163 -0.07 11.76 -3.95
C VAL A 163 0.65 11.47 -2.65
N THR A 164 0.01 11.67 -1.50
CA THR A 164 0.65 11.41 -0.19
C THR A 164 1.05 9.95 -0.02
N ARG A 165 0.28 9.00 -0.59
CA ARG A 165 0.61 7.56 -0.52
C ARG A 165 1.80 7.21 -1.40
N PHE A 166 1.84 7.70 -2.64
CA PHE A 166 3.00 7.51 -3.51
C PHE A 166 4.24 8.18 -2.94
N ALA A 167 4.12 9.41 -2.43
CA ALA A 167 5.21 10.12 -1.76
C ALA A 167 5.74 9.36 -0.53
N LEU A 168 4.86 8.69 0.23
CA LEU A 168 5.25 7.85 1.36
C LEU A 168 6.10 6.65 0.93
N VAL A 169 5.69 5.96 -0.14
CA VAL A 169 6.44 4.81 -0.69
C VAL A 169 7.79 5.27 -1.25
N ALA A 170 7.81 6.35 -2.03
CA ALA A 170 9.03 6.93 -2.57
C ALA A 170 10.01 7.36 -1.47
N MET A 171 9.52 8.07 -0.45
CA MET A 171 10.34 8.47 0.69
C MET A 171 10.95 7.28 1.43
N ALA A 172 10.14 6.24 1.69
CA ALA A 172 10.64 5.03 2.35
C ALA A 172 11.69 4.30 1.49
N GLY A 173 11.46 4.22 0.18
CA GLY A 173 12.42 3.64 -0.77
C GLY A 173 13.74 4.40 -0.79
N GLU A 174 13.71 5.73 -0.86
CA GLU A 174 14.92 6.57 -0.87
C GLU A 174 15.72 6.48 0.44
N LEU A 175 15.06 6.42 1.59
CA LEU A 175 15.74 6.19 2.86
C LEU A 175 16.34 4.78 2.94
N ALA A 176 15.62 3.76 2.47
CA ALA A 176 16.13 2.39 2.42
C ALA A 176 17.32 2.26 1.45
N THR A 177 17.30 2.96 0.32
CA THR A 177 18.42 3.08 -0.62
C THR A 177 19.64 3.71 0.05
N LYS A 178 19.46 4.83 0.75
CA LYS A 178 20.55 5.48 1.51
C LYS A 178 21.13 4.60 2.60
N ALA A 179 20.30 3.74 3.20
CA ALA A 179 20.73 2.74 4.17
C ALA A 179 21.41 1.50 3.53
N GLY A 180 21.50 1.43 2.19
CA GLY A 180 22.11 0.33 1.46
C GLY A 180 21.26 -0.94 1.37
N ILE A 181 19.95 -0.85 1.61
CA ILE A 181 19.06 -2.01 1.72
C ILE A 181 18.51 -2.44 0.35
N THR A 182 18.13 -1.48 -0.51
CA THR A 182 17.46 -1.77 -1.78
C THR A 182 18.44 -2.16 -2.89
N GLY A 183 19.66 -1.62 -2.85
CA GLY A 183 20.62 -1.70 -3.95
C GLY A 183 20.25 -0.83 -5.16
N TRP A 184 19.22 0.01 -5.06
CA TRP A 184 18.78 0.89 -6.15
C TRP A 184 19.68 2.13 -6.28
N PRO A 185 19.76 2.74 -7.47
CA PRO A 185 20.33 4.09 -7.63
C PRO A 185 19.56 5.14 -6.82
N GLU A 186 20.23 6.23 -6.45
CA GLU A 186 19.56 7.38 -5.85
C GLU A 186 18.55 7.99 -6.84
N GLY A 187 17.32 8.24 -6.38
CA GLY A 187 16.23 8.76 -7.19
C GLY A 187 15.39 7.71 -7.90
N GLU A 188 15.79 6.43 -7.90
CA GLU A 188 15.02 5.35 -8.54
C GLU A 188 13.67 5.11 -7.85
N ALA A 189 13.57 5.36 -6.54
CA ALA A 189 12.32 5.14 -5.80
C ALA A 189 11.33 6.31 -5.93
N PHE A 190 11.73 7.45 -6.49
CA PHE A 190 10.91 8.66 -6.66
C PHE A 190 10.35 8.80 -8.07
#